data_AF-A0A1Y0H7Q0-F1
#
_entry.id   AF-A0A1Y0H7Q0-F1
#
_cell.length_a   1.000
_cell.length_b   1.000
_cell.length_c   1.000
_cell.angle_alpha   90.00
_cell.angle_beta   90.00
_cell.angle_gamma   90.00
#
_symmetry.space_group_name_H-M   'P 1'
#
loop_
_entity.id
_entity.type
_entity.pdbx_description
1 polymer ?
#
loop_
_entity_poly.entity_id
_entity_poly.type
_entity_poly.pdbx_seq_one_letter_code
_entity_poly.pdbx_strand_id
1 'polypeptide(L)'
;MAITNCVAREPSFDAKLRLIDQLDNLQASWPEEMPILVELGKALFNAAYGIESTDSGLSLLSRLRSLAFKNPECGDLVLIHAMFLNNAIGKEERVEERQMLLKELKLLAANSPSSDSIVSQLAAGLYNATFGRELCRESRRALATLRKLSRWHPNQASIRRFLAMALNNKVFEVLGDAERGELLVELRILHSSYPLEEELQTQYATALSNGVLRARDPALKARWLDDLARLARSFPGNSELNEIRRVAGNNF
;
A
#
# COMPACT_ATOMS: atom_id res chain seq x y z
N MET A 1 -9.63 -5.90 -29.57
CA MET A 1 -8.59 -5.54 -28.58
C MET A 1 -9.14 -4.37 -27.78
N ALA A 2 -9.22 -4.46 -26.45
CA ALA A 2 -9.85 -3.40 -25.64
C ALA A 2 -9.04 -2.08 -25.74
N ILE A 3 -9.73 -0.93 -25.85
CA ILE A 3 -9.09 0.40 -25.97
C ILE A 3 -8.16 0.68 -24.79
N THR A 4 -8.47 0.15 -23.60
CA THR A 4 -7.65 0.21 -22.39
C THR A 4 -6.24 -0.36 -22.55
N ASN A 5 -6.08 -1.43 -23.33
CA ASN A 5 -4.77 -2.01 -23.65
C ASN A 5 -3.98 -1.14 -24.63
N CYS A 6 -4.67 -0.42 -25.53
CA CYS A 6 -4.04 0.56 -26.40
C CYS A 6 -3.53 1.76 -25.59
N VAL A 7 -4.35 2.30 -24.68
CA VAL A 7 -3.95 3.41 -23.80
C VAL A 7 -2.73 3.07 -22.93
N ALA A 8 -2.66 1.85 -22.40
CA ALA A 8 -1.52 1.43 -21.58
C ALA A 8 -0.20 1.32 -22.37
N ARG A 9 -0.27 0.96 -23.66
CA ARG A 9 0.90 0.75 -24.52
C ARG A 9 1.31 1.99 -25.31
N GLU A 10 0.41 2.96 -25.43
CA GLU A 10 0.64 4.20 -26.16
C GLU A 10 1.64 5.09 -25.40
N PRO A 11 2.81 5.44 -25.97
CA PRO A 11 3.77 6.30 -25.29
C PRO A 11 3.36 7.78 -25.26
N SER A 12 2.59 8.27 -26.24
CA SER A 12 2.21 9.68 -26.32
C SER A 12 1.02 10.00 -25.40
N PHE A 13 1.21 10.95 -24.47
CA PHE A 13 0.13 11.40 -23.59
C PHE A 13 -1.08 11.95 -24.37
N ASP A 14 -0.83 12.76 -25.39
CA ASP A 14 -1.92 13.31 -26.22
C ASP A 14 -2.66 12.22 -27.01
N ALA A 15 -1.96 11.17 -27.45
CA ALA A 15 -2.60 10.02 -28.07
C ALA A 15 -3.45 9.22 -27.07
N LYS A 16 -2.97 9.03 -25.83
CA LYS A 16 -3.79 8.46 -24.73
C LYS A 16 -5.05 9.27 -24.49
N LEU A 17 -4.95 10.61 -24.43
CA LEU A 17 -6.10 11.48 -24.22
C LEU A 17 -7.12 11.36 -25.36
N ARG A 18 -6.68 11.30 -26.62
CA ARG A 18 -7.59 11.08 -27.76
C ARG A 18 -8.35 9.74 -27.66
N LEU A 19 -7.69 8.68 -27.22
CA LEU A 19 -8.35 7.38 -26.99
C LEU A 19 -9.36 7.45 -25.83
N ILE A 20 -9.04 8.18 -24.77
CA ILE A 20 -9.96 8.44 -23.66
C ILE A 20 -11.17 9.25 -24.15
N ASP A 21 -10.97 10.27 -24.97
CA ASP A 21 -12.07 11.09 -25.50
C ASP A 21 -12.99 10.29 -26.44
N GLN A 22 -12.45 9.30 -27.16
CA GLN A 22 -13.26 8.34 -27.91
C GLN A 22 -14.13 7.47 -26.99
N LEU A 23 -13.60 7.02 -25.85
CA LEU A 23 -14.37 6.28 -24.84
C LEU A 23 -15.44 7.17 -24.18
N ASP A 24 -15.15 8.45 -23.93
CA ASP A 24 -16.15 9.42 -23.45
C ASP A 24 -17.31 9.58 -24.43
N ASN A 25 -17.02 9.74 -25.73
CA ASN A 25 -18.06 9.86 -26.76
C ASN A 25 -18.91 8.58 -26.86
N LEU A 26 -18.27 7.42 -26.71
CA LEU A 26 -18.97 6.14 -26.68
C LEU A 26 -19.87 6.03 -25.44
N GLN A 27 -19.36 6.39 -24.26
CA GLN A 27 -20.15 6.41 -23.02
C GLN A 27 -21.32 7.38 -23.10
N ALA A 28 -21.14 8.55 -23.72
CA ALA A 28 -22.21 9.52 -23.91
C ALA A 28 -23.31 9.01 -24.87
N SER A 29 -22.93 8.18 -25.85
CA SER A 29 -23.88 7.55 -26.78
C SER A 29 -24.64 6.38 -26.14
N TRP A 30 -24.05 5.74 -25.14
CA TRP A 30 -24.59 4.55 -24.46
C TRP A 30 -24.44 4.65 -22.94
N PRO A 31 -25.13 5.61 -22.28
CA PRO A 31 -24.89 5.94 -20.87
C PRO A 31 -25.21 4.80 -19.89
N GLU A 32 -26.13 3.91 -20.25
CA GLU A 32 -26.53 2.75 -19.43
C GLU A 32 -25.55 1.57 -19.51
N GLU A 33 -24.62 1.58 -20.47
CA GLU A 33 -23.69 0.48 -20.70
C GLU A 33 -22.50 0.55 -19.73
N MET A 34 -22.70 0.01 -18.53
CA MET A 34 -21.68 -0.07 -17.48
C MET A 34 -20.31 -0.61 -17.94
N PRO A 35 -20.21 -1.60 -18.87
CA PRO A 35 -18.91 -2.03 -19.38
C PRO A 35 -18.10 -0.90 -20.05
N ILE A 36 -18.75 0.02 -20.78
CA ILE A 36 -18.06 1.16 -21.41
C ILE A 36 -17.56 2.13 -20.33
N LEU A 37 -18.39 2.39 -19.33
CA LEU A 37 -18.05 3.24 -18.19
C LEU A 37 -16.81 2.71 -17.43
N VAL A 38 -16.77 1.40 -17.20
CA VAL A 38 -15.65 0.74 -16.52
C VAL A 38 -14.39 0.79 -17.39
N GLU A 39 -14.49 0.58 -18.71
CA GLU A 39 -13.34 0.69 -19.63
C GLU A 39 -12.81 2.13 -19.70
N LEU A 40 -13.68 3.14 -19.67
CA LEU A 40 -13.27 4.53 -19.54
C LEU A 40 -12.51 4.79 -18.24
N GLY A 41 -13.01 4.29 -17.10
CA GLY A 41 -12.33 4.40 -15.81
C GLY A 41 -10.95 3.75 -15.82
N LYS A 42 -10.83 2.53 -16.38
CA LYS A 42 -9.55 1.83 -16.57
C LYS A 42 -8.62 2.60 -17.50
N ALA A 43 -9.13 3.23 -18.56
CA ALA A 43 -8.31 4.01 -19.49
C ALA A 43 -7.71 5.24 -18.80
N LEU A 44 -8.51 5.97 -18.01
CA LEU A 44 -8.04 7.10 -17.19
C LEU A 44 -6.93 6.67 -16.21
N PHE A 45 -7.13 5.55 -15.52
CA PHE A 45 -6.14 4.98 -14.61
C PHE A 45 -4.85 4.56 -15.34
N ASN A 46 -4.99 3.80 -16.44
CA ASN A 46 -3.87 3.31 -17.22
C ASN A 46 -3.06 4.45 -17.86
N ALA A 47 -3.73 5.55 -18.25
CA ALA A 47 -3.06 6.68 -18.86
C ALA A 47 -2.04 7.32 -17.91
N ALA A 48 -2.29 7.28 -16.59
CA ALA A 48 -1.40 7.82 -15.57
C ALA A 48 -0.09 7.02 -15.38
N TYR A 49 0.02 5.83 -15.96
CA TYR A 49 1.29 5.09 -15.99
C TYR A 49 2.24 5.68 -17.04
N GLY A 50 3.49 5.86 -16.64
CA GLY A 50 4.53 6.43 -17.51
C GLY A 50 4.43 7.94 -17.72
N ILE A 51 3.56 8.64 -16.99
CA ILE A 51 3.56 10.11 -16.96
C ILE A 51 4.43 10.57 -15.79
N GLU A 52 5.39 11.45 -16.07
CA GLU A 52 6.25 12.07 -15.05
C GLU A 52 5.60 13.30 -14.40
N SER A 53 4.73 14.01 -15.14
CA SER A 53 4.02 15.19 -14.64
C SER A 53 2.96 14.81 -13.61
N THR A 54 3.17 15.26 -12.37
CA THR A 54 2.18 15.15 -11.28
C THR A 54 0.86 15.83 -11.64
N ASP A 55 0.90 17.01 -12.26
CA ASP A 55 -0.31 17.77 -12.61
C ASP A 55 -1.18 17.03 -13.65
N SER A 56 -0.55 16.43 -14.66
CA SER A 56 -1.26 15.61 -15.65
C SER A 56 -1.90 14.38 -15.00
N GLY A 57 -1.19 13.73 -14.06
CA GLY A 57 -1.73 12.62 -13.28
C GLY A 57 -2.93 13.03 -12.41
N LEU A 58 -2.84 14.18 -11.72
CA LEU A 58 -3.92 14.71 -10.89
C LEU A 58 -5.13 15.15 -11.72
N SER A 59 -4.93 15.65 -12.94
CA SER A 59 -6.02 15.95 -13.88
C SER A 59 -6.79 14.70 -14.29
N LEU A 60 -6.10 13.61 -14.65
CA LEU A 60 -6.73 12.32 -14.94
C LEU A 60 -7.49 11.75 -13.72
N LEU A 61 -6.90 11.86 -12.52
CA LEU A 61 -7.55 11.46 -11.28
C LEU A 61 -8.81 12.29 -11.02
N SER A 62 -8.77 13.61 -11.26
CA SER A 62 -9.94 14.50 -11.13
C SER A 62 -11.06 14.10 -12.10
N ARG A 63 -10.71 13.73 -13.34
CA ARG A 63 -11.68 13.23 -14.33
C ARG A 63 -12.31 11.91 -13.88
N LEU A 64 -11.50 10.96 -13.39
CA LEU A 64 -12.00 9.69 -12.83
C LEU A 64 -12.87 9.91 -11.58
N ARG A 65 -12.49 10.84 -10.70
CA ARG A 65 -13.27 11.22 -9.52
C ARG A 65 -14.65 11.70 -9.90
N SER A 66 -14.74 12.61 -10.88
CA SER A 66 -16.02 13.13 -11.38
C SER A 66 -16.87 12.00 -11.98
N LEU A 67 -16.25 11.09 -12.73
CA LEU A 67 -16.91 9.93 -13.31
C LEU A 67 -17.47 9.00 -12.22
N ALA A 68 -16.67 8.65 -11.22
CA ALA A 68 -17.09 7.79 -10.11
C ALA A 68 -18.17 8.45 -9.23
N PHE A 69 -18.06 9.75 -8.99
CA PHE A 69 -19.06 10.51 -8.23
C PHE A 69 -20.44 10.51 -8.90
N LYS A 70 -20.47 10.57 -10.25
CA LYS A 70 -21.71 10.53 -11.02
C LYS A 70 -22.34 9.14 -11.14
N ASN A 71 -21.57 8.09 -10.87
CA ASN A 71 -21.99 6.68 -11.01
C ASN A 71 -21.62 5.87 -9.75
N PRO A 72 -22.11 6.25 -8.56
CA PRO A 72 -21.72 5.62 -7.30
C PRO A 72 -22.17 4.16 -7.16
N GLU A 73 -23.18 3.73 -7.94
CA GLU A 73 -23.66 2.35 -8.02
C GLU A 73 -22.69 1.42 -8.78
N CYS A 74 -21.80 1.98 -9.60
CA CYS A 74 -20.79 1.22 -10.33
C CYS A 74 -19.60 0.90 -9.42
N GLY A 75 -19.72 -0.19 -8.65
CA GLY A 75 -18.69 -0.62 -7.69
C GLY A 75 -17.29 -0.80 -8.29
N ASP A 76 -17.19 -1.27 -9.54
CA ASP A 76 -15.92 -1.41 -10.26
C ASP A 76 -15.26 -0.04 -10.49
N LEU A 77 -16.04 0.97 -10.87
CA LEU A 77 -15.53 2.32 -11.10
C LEU A 77 -15.07 2.96 -9.79
N VAL A 78 -15.82 2.76 -8.70
CA VAL A 78 -15.43 3.20 -7.34
C VAL A 78 -14.13 2.53 -6.91
N LEU A 79 -13.96 1.22 -7.18
CA LEU A 79 -12.72 0.52 -6.90
C LEU A 79 -11.54 1.06 -7.73
N ILE A 80 -11.74 1.31 -9.02
CA ILE A 80 -10.70 1.91 -9.88
C ILE A 80 -10.30 3.29 -9.35
N HIS A 81 -11.25 4.10 -8.87
CA HIS A 81 -10.96 5.37 -8.22
C HIS A 81 -10.12 5.19 -6.95
N ALA A 82 -10.44 4.22 -6.09
CA ALA A 82 -9.66 3.89 -4.90
C ALA A 82 -8.22 3.46 -5.26
N MET A 83 -8.05 2.65 -6.31
CA MET A 83 -6.75 2.22 -6.82
C MET A 83 -5.92 3.39 -7.34
N PHE A 84 -6.54 4.33 -8.07
CA PHE A 84 -5.85 5.53 -8.55
C PHE A 84 -5.42 6.40 -7.36
N LEU A 85 -6.30 6.68 -6.40
CA LEU A 85 -5.93 7.44 -5.18
C LEU A 85 -4.73 6.82 -4.47
N ASN A 86 -4.72 5.49 -4.27
CA ASN A 86 -3.58 4.78 -3.68
C ASN A 86 -2.28 4.97 -4.49
N ASN A 87 -2.34 4.83 -5.82
CA ASN A 87 -1.18 5.07 -6.70
C ASN A 87 -0.65 6.50 -6.57
N ALA A 88 -1.55 7.49 -6.58
CA ALA A 88 -1.21 8.90 -6.43
C ALA A 88 -0.56 9.18 -5.06
N ILE A 89 -1.09 8.60 -3.97
CA ILE A 89 -0.49 8.70 -2.62
C ILE A 89 0.95 8.17 -2.61
N GLY A 90 1.23 7.07 -3.30
CA GLY A 90 2.57 6.48 -3.36
C GLY A 90 3.58 7.29 -4.18
N LYS A 91 3.11 8.14 -5.09
CA LYS A 91 3.97 8.99 -5.95
C LYS A 91 4.11 10.43 -5.44
N GLU A 92 3.14 10.92 -4.66
CA GLU A 92 3.14 12.30 -4.20
C GLU A 92 4.15 12.52 -3.09
N GLU A 93 5.13 13.40 -3.34
CA GLU A 93 6.18 13.74 -2.40
C GLU A 93 5.71 14.74 -1.35
N ARG A 94 4.83 15.67 -1.72
CA ARG A 94 4.30 16.73 -0.84
C ARG A 94 3.36 16.14 0.19
N VAL A 95 3.67 16.37 1.46
CA VAL A 95 2.96 15.76 2.60
C VAL A 95 1.50 16.21 2.65
N GLU A 96 1.23 17.47 2.36
CA GLU A 96 -0.11 18.07 2.40
C GLU A 96 -1.03 17.45 1.33
N GLU A 97 -0.54 17.31 0.10
CA GLU A 97 -1.29 16.73 -1.02
C GLU A 97 -1.53 15.24 -0.82
N ARG A 98 -0.49 14.51 -0.37
CA ARG A 98 -0.62 13.11 0.00
C ARG A 98 -1.67 12.90 1.10
N GLN A 99 -1.78 13.83 2.05
CA GLN A 99 -2.83 13.79 3.07
C GLN A 99 -4.22 14.04 2.50
N MET A 100 -4.37 14.94 1.52
CA MET A 100 -5.67 15.21 0.87
C MET A 100 -6.15 13.98 0.11
N LEU A 101 -5.27 13.36 -0.68
CA LEU A 101 -5.55 12.10 -1.37
C LEU A 101 -5.92 10.98 -0.40
N LEU A 102 -5.19 10.85 0.72
CA LEU A 102 -5.49 9.85 1.74
C LEU A 102 -6.82 10.11 2.47
N LYS A 103 -7.19 11.38 2.71
CA LYS A 103 -8.50 11.73 3.29
C LYS A 103 -9.63 11.31 2.35
N GLU A 104 -9.46 11.53 1.06
CA GLU A 104 -10.43 11.11 0.05
C GLU A 104 -10.58 9.58 0.00
N LEU A 105 -9.46 8.84 0.00
CA LEU A 105 -9.49 7.38 0.03
C LEU A 105 -10.15 6.83 1.30
N LYS A 106 -9.96 7.49 2.45
CA LYS A 106 -10.66 7.16 3.71
C LYS A 106 -12.17 7.34 3.59
N LEU A 107 -12.61 8.45 2.99
CA LEU A 107 -14.02 8.72 2.78
C LEU A 107 -14.64 7.67 1.84
N LEU A 108 -13.94 7.33 0.76
CA LEU A 108 -14.36 6.31 -0.20
C LEU A 108 -14.54 4.94 0.48
N ALA A 109 -13.58 4.51 1.28
CA ALA A 109 -13.67 3.26 2.04
C ALA A 109 -14.80 3.28 3.09
N ALA A 110 -15.00 4.42 3.77
CA ALA A 110 -16.09 4.58 4.73
C ALA A 110 -17.48 4.50 4.06
N ASN A 111 -17.60 4.98 2.83
CA ASN A 111 -18.83 4.89 2.02
C ASN A 111 -18.99 3.53 1.32
N SER A 112 -17.99 2.65 1.38
CA SER A 112 -18.03 1.31 0.80
C SER A 112 -17.58 0.23 1.80
N PRO A 113 -18.19 0.15 3.01
CA PRO A 113 -17.68 -0.66 4.11
C PRO A 113 -17.75 -2.18 3.83
N SER A 114 -18.58 -2.62 2.88
CA SER A 114 -18.69 -4.01 2.44
C SER A 114 -17.66 -4.41 1.38
N SER A 115 -16.88 -3.47 0.85
CA SER A 115 -15.89 -3.74 -0.20
C SER A 115 -14.50 -3.95 0.40
N ASP A 116 -14.16 -5.22 0.64
CA ASP A 116 -12.82 -5.62 1.09
C ASP A 116 -11.72 -5.11 0.15
N SER A 117 -11.98 -5.05 -1.16
CA SER A 117 -11.02 -4.52 -2.14
C SER A 117 -10.73 -3.04 -1.92
N ILE A 118 -11.73 -2.20 -1.65
CA ILE A 118 -11.55 -0.77 -1.38
C ILE A 118 -10.86 -0.57 -0.03
N VAL A 119 -11.25 -1.33 1.00
CA VAL A 119 -10.58 -1.28 2.32
C VAL A 119 -9.10 -1.70 2.20
N SER A 120 -8.80 -2.69 1.35
CA SER A 120 -7.42 -3.07 1.05
C SER A 120 -6.64 -1.96 0.32
N GLN A 121 -7.29 -1.17 -0.56
CA GLN A 121 -6.64 0.02 -1.15
C GLN A 121 -6.36 1.08 -0.08
N LEU A 122 -7.27 1.30 0.88
CA LEU A 122 -7.02 2.18 2.01
C LEU A 122 -5.81 1.71 2.84
N ALA A 123 -5.69 0.41 3.13
CA ALA A 123 -4.55 -0.13 3.86
C ALA A 123 -3.23 0.11 3.10
N ALA A 124 -3.23 -0.08 1.79
CA ALA A 124 -2.09 0.21 0.92
C ALA A 124 -1.71 1.71 0.92
N GLY A 125 -2.71 2.59 0.79
CA GLY A 125 -2.49 4.04 0.84
C GLY A 125 -1.99 4.51 2.20
N LEU A 126 -2.48 3.92 3.29
CA LEU A 126 -1.96 4.18 4.65
C LEU A 126 -0.51 3.73 4.79
N TYR A 127 -0.16 2.56 4.27
CA TYR A 127 1.23 2.08 4.20
C TYR A 127 2.10 3.06 3.41
N ASN A 128 1.68 3.49 2.22
CA ASN A 128 2.40 4.49 1.43
C ASN A 128 2.59 5.81 2.19
N ALA A 129 1.58 6.24 2.94
CA ALA A 129 1.66 7.44 3.78
C ALA A 129 2.52 7.25 5.05
N THR A 130 2.99 6.03 5.35
CA THR A 130 4.00 5.83 6.41
C THR A 130 5.40 6.21 5.94
N PHE A 131 5.66 6.31 4.64
CA PHE A 131 6.93 6.78 4.10
C PHE A 131 7.06 8.31 4.11
N GLY A 132 8.29 8.78 4.30
CA GLY A 132 8.65 10.19 4.29
C GLY A 132 10.00 10.42 4.97
N ARG A 133 10.70 11.50 4.59
CA ARG A 133 11.87 11.97 5.33
C ARG A 133 11.39 12.39 6.72
N GLU A 134 11.82 11.65 7.74
CA GLU A 134 11.51 11.80 9.18
C GLU A 134 10.18 11.21 9.67
N LEU A 135 10.19 10.79 10.95
CA LEU A 135 9.05 10.31 11.75
C LEU A 135 8.03 11.44 12.03
N CYS A 136 7.54 12.06 10.96
CA CYS A 136 6.58 13.14 11.04
C CYS A 136 5.27 12.64 11.67
N ARG A 137 4.49 13.60 12.18
CA ARG A 137 3.22 13.33 12.87
C ARG A 137 2.25 12.55 11.97
N GLU A 138 2.32 12.80 10.67
CA GLU A 138 1.48 12.24 9.62
C GLU A 138 1.77 10.75 9.42
N SER A 139 3.05 10.38 9.34
CA SER A 139 3.47 8.98 9.26
C SER A 139 3.02 8.18 10.48
N ARG A 140 3.17 8.74 11.69
CA ARG A 140 2.67 8.13 12.94
C ARG A 140 1.14 7.98 12.94
N ARG A 141 0.41 8.98 12.43
CA ARG A 141 -1.06 8.91 12.27
C ARG A 141 -1.48 7.86 11.26
N ALA A 142 -0.77 7.72 10.14
CA ALA A 142 -1.04 6.71 9.14
C ALA A 142 -0.87 5.29 9.72
N LEU A 143 0.26 5.03 10.39
CA LEU A 143 0.50 3.76 11.08
C LEU A 143 -0.55 3.48 12.18
N ALA A 144 -0.91 4.48 12.98
CA ALA A 144 -1.95 4.33 13.99
C ALA A 144 -3.33 4.01 13.39
N THR A 145 -3.64 4.59 12.22
CA THR A 145 -4.87 4.27 11.48
C THR A 145 -4.82 2.85 10.92
N LEU A 146 -3.69 2.43 10.36
CA LEU A 146 -3.49 1.09 9.82
C LEU A 146 -3.60 0.01 10.92
N ARG A 147 -3.10 0.28 12.13
CA ARG A 147 -3.31 -0.57 13.31
C ARG A 147 -4.80 -0.72 13.64
N LYS A 148 -5.57 0.36 13.65
CA LYS A 148 -7.02 0.31 13.89
C LYS A 148 -7.73 -0.48 12.81
N LEU A 149 -7.37 -0.24 11.55
CA LEU A 149 -7.94 -0.95 10.41
C LEU A 149 -7.71 -2.45 10.49
N SER A 150 -6.49 -2.89 10.82
CA SER A 150 -6.16 -4.31 11.04
C SER A 150 -6.99 -4.96 12.15
N ARG A 151 -7.27 -4.22 13.24
CA ARG A 151 -8.13 -4.71 14.33
C ARG A 151 -9.61 -4.81 13.94
N TRP A 152 -10.10 -3.90 13.10
CA TRP A 152 -11.49 -3.92 12.61
C TRP A 152 -11.71 -4.97 11.53
N HIS A 153 -10.66 -5.35 10.80
CA HIS A 153 -10.69 -6.34 9.73
C HIS A 153 -9.72 -7.50 10.00
N PRO A 154 -9.87 -8.24 11.13
CA PRO A 154 -8.92 -9.25 11.55
C PRO A 154 -8.86 -10.47 10.61
N ASN A 155 -9.81 -10.62 9.69
CA ASN A 155 -9.81 -11.72 8.71
C ASN A 155 -9.13 -11.35 7.38
N GLN A 156 -8.77 -10.08 7.17
CA GLN A 156 -8.15 -9.63 5.92
C GLN A 156 -6.62 -9.66 5.98
N ALA A 157 -6.02 -10.69 5.38
CA ALA A 157 -4.57 -10.88 5.31
C ALA A 157 -3.84 -9.73 4.62
N SER A 158 -4.46 -9.10 3.60
CA SER A 158 -3.86 -7.95 2.90
C SER A 158 -3.59 -6.76 3.83
N ILE A 159 -4.49 -6.48 4.77
CA ILE A 159 -4.33 -5.38 5.74
C ILE A 159 -3.24 -5.71 6.75
N ARG A 160 -3.19 -6.96 7.24
CA ARG A 160 -2.13 -7.43 8.14
C ARG A 160 -0.77 -7.32 7.48
N ARG A 161 -0.66 -7.73 6.22
CA ARG A 161 0.56 -7.58 5.42
C ARG A 161 1.03 -6.13 5.37
N PHE A 162 0.15 -5.19 5.00
CA PHE A 162 0.52 -3.77 4.97
C PHE A 162 0.93 -3.23 6.34
N LEU A 163 0.27 -3.67 7.42
CA LEU A 163 0.68 -3.31 8.79
C LEU A 163 2.07 -3.86 9.11
N ALA A 164 2.35 -5.12 8.78
CA ALA A 164 3.64 -5.73 9.05
C ALA A 164 4.78 -5.05 8.27
N MET A 165 4.56 -4.76 6.99
CA MET A 165 5.50 -3.98 6.17
C MET A 165 5.74 -2.59 6.76
N ALA A 166 4.69 -1.88 7.19
CA ALA A 166 4.83 -0.57 7.82
C ALA A 166 5.65 -0.63 9.12
N LEU A 167 5.39 -1.62 9.98
CA LEU A 167 6.12 -1.81 11.24
C LEU A 167 7.60 -2.13 10.97
N ASN A 168 7.89 -3.02 10.02
CA ASN A 168 9.26 -3.38 9.62
C ASN A 168 10.03 -2.14 9.13
N ASN A 169 9.43 -1.34 8.26
CA ASN A 169 10.06 -0.09 7.80
C ASN A 169 10.36 0.85 8.97
N LYS A 170 9.43 0.97 9.94
CA LYS A 170 9.68 1.80 11.13
C LYS A 170 10.79 1.26 12.02
N VAL A 171 10.93 -0.07 12.15
CA VAL A 171 12.06 -0.68 12.87
C VAL A 171 13.41 -0.19 12.30
N PHE A 172 13.51 -0.06 10.98
CA PHE A 172 14.72 0.44 10.32
C PHE A 172 14.93 1.95 10.54
N GLU A 173 13.86 2.75 10.46
CA GLU A 173 13.90 4.21 10.50
C GLU A 173 14.11 4.79 11.91
N VAL A 174 13.50 4.22 12.95
CA VAL A 174 13.61 4.76 14.31
C VAL A 174 15.07 4.76 14.79
N LEU A 175 15.44 5.77 15.57
CA LEU A 175 16.81 5.93 16.05
C LEU A 175 17.06 5.25 17.40
N GLY A 176 16.03 5.10 18.24
CA GLY A 176 16.13 4.58 19.59
C GLY A 176 15.88 3.07 19.68
N ASP A 177 16.70 2.38 20.46
CA ASP A 177 16.58 0.93 20.65
C ASP A 177 15.30 0.53 21.40
N ALA A 178 14.81 1.37 22.32
CA ALA A 178 13.56 1.14 23.04
C ALA A 178 12.34 1.12 22.10
N GLU A 179 12.16 2.17 21.31
CA GLU A 179 11.07 2.27 20.32
C GLU A 179 11.18 1.13 19.28
N ARG A 180 12.40 0.79 18.87
CA ARG A 180 12.62 -0.36 17.98
C ARG A 180 12.17 -1.68 18.60
N GLY A 181 12.48 -1.89 19.88
CA GLY A 181 12.03 -3.03 20.65
C GLY A 181 10.50 -3.14 20.73
N GLU A 182 9.80 -2.02 20.93
CA GLU A 182 8.33 -1.97 20.95
C GLU A 182 7.73 -2.40 19.60
N LEU A 183 8.27 -1.88 18.49
CA LEU A 183 7.83 -2.26 17.14
C LEU A 183 8.08 -3.74 16.84
N LEU A 184 9.23 -4.29 17.27
CA LEU A 184 9.54 -5.71 17.14
C LEU A 184 8.61 -6.59 17.98
N VAL A 185 8.23 -6.14 19.18
CA VAL A 185 7.23 -6.83 20.01
C VAL A 185 5.87 -6.82 19.32
N GLU A 186 5.46 -5.69 18.75
CA GLU A 186 4.19 -5.59 18.01
C GLU A 186 4.16 -6.54 16.80
N LEU A 187 5.23 -6.56 15.99
CA LEU A 187 5.37 -7.49 14.87
C LEU A 187 5.33 -8.96 15.32
N ARG A 188 6.02 -9.28 16.42
CA ARG A 188 5.98 -10.63 16.99
C ARG A 188 4.56 -11.02 17.38
N ILE A 189 3.81 -10.14 18.04
CA ILE A 189 2.41 -10.41 18.42
C ILE A 189 1.55 -10.63 17.18
N LEU A 190 1.71 -9.78 16.15
CA LEU A 190 0.97 -9.90 14.90
C LEU A 190 1.26 -11.23 14.22
N HIS A 191 2.54 -11.58 14.03
CA HIS A 191 2.95 -12.87 13.48
C HIS A 191 2.44 -14.05 14.32
N SER A 192 2.57 -14.00 15.65
CA SER A 192 2.13 -15.09 16.54
C SER A 192 0.62 -15.33 16.49
N SER A 193 -0.16 -14.30 16.16
CA SER A 193 -1.61 -14.42 15.97
C SER A 193 -1.98 -15.12 14.66
N TYR A 194 -1.08 -15.12 13.67
CA TYR A 194 -1.27 -15.70 12.34
C TYR A 194 0.01 -16.41 11.87
N PRO A 195 0.44 -17.47 12.59
CA PRO A 195 1.78 -18.02 12.45
C PRO A 195 2.02 -18.71 11.09
N LEU A 196 0.97 -19.09 10.38
CA LEU A 196 1.04 -19.75 9.06
C LEU A 196 1.12 -18.77 7.89
N GLU A 197 0.99 -17.46 8.13
CA GLU A 197 1.19 -16.47 7.07
C GLU A 197 2.68 -16.24 6.83
N GLU A 198 3.19 -16.82 5.74
CA GLU A 198 4.61 -16.72 5.34
C GLU A 198 5.08 -15.27 5.23
N GLU A 199 4.26 -14.39 4.67
CA GLU A 199 4.58 -12.97 4.57
C GLU A 199 4.81 -12.33 5.96
N LEU A 200 4.02 -12.69 6.99
CA LEU A 200 4.25 -12.17 8.35
C LEU A 200 5.52 -12.74 8.98
N GLN A 201 5.85 -14.01 8.68
CA GLN A 201 7.13 -14.59 9.08
C GLN A 201 8.29 -13.81 8.46
N THR A 202 8.25 -13.57 7.15
CA THR A 202 9.27 -12.82 6.40
C THR A 202 9.41 -11.39 6.91
N GLN A 203 8.30 -10.67 7.12
CA GLN A 203 8.36 -9.31 7.65
C GLN A 203 8.91 -9.27 9.08
N TYR A 204 8.56 -10.23 9.94
CA TYR A 204 9.12 -10.28 11.29
C TYR A 204 10.61 -10.63 11.29
N ALA A 205 11.05 -11.58 10.48
CA ALA A 205 12.46 -11.92 10.30
C ALA A 205 13.28 -10.74 9.77
N THR A 206 12.77 -10.07 8.74
CA THR A 206 13.40 -8.88 8.15
C THR A 206 13.51 -7.76 9.19
N ALA A 207 12.45 -7.54 9.98
CA ALA A 207 12.47 -6.56 11.05
C ALA A 207 13.51 -6.91 12.13
N LEU A 208 13.62 -8.18 12.54
CA LEU A 208 14.66 -8.62 13.48
C LEU A 208 16.06 -8.33 12.92
N SER A 209 16.32 -8.67 11.65
CA SER A 209 17.58 -8.37 10.98
C SER A 209 17.89 -6.87 10.94
N ASN A 210 16.91 -6.04 10.57
CA ASN A 210 17.00 -4.58 10.63
C ASN A 210 17.26 -4.08 12.05
N GLY A 211 16.63 -4.71 13.04
CA GLY A 211 16.87 -4.50 14.46
C GLY A 211 18.33 -4.69 14.83
N VAL A 212 18.89 -5.85 14.49
CA VAL A 212 20.30 -6.17 14.78
C VAL A 212 21.23 -5.19 14.07
N LEU A 213 20.96 -4.88 12.79
CA LEU A 213 21.73 -3.91 11.99
C LEU A 213 21.80 -2.53 12.66
N ARG A 214 20.69 -2.06 13.22
CA ARG A 214 20.52 -0.67 13.68
C ARG A 214 20.71 -0.49 15.19
N ALA A 215 20.66 -1.57 15.98
CA ALA A 215 20.82 -1.53 17.43
C ALA A 215 22.17 -0.93 17.84
N ARG A 216 22.18 -0.20 18.94
CA ARG A 216 23.41 0.29 19.58
C ARG A 216 23.83 -0.62 20.73
N ASP A 217 22.85 -1.16 21.46
CA ASP A 217 23.07 -2.09 22.56
C ASP A 217 23.44 -3.51 22.05
N PRO A 218 24.65 -4.02 22.35
CA PRO A 218 25.05 -5.38 21.98
C PRO A 218 24.15 -6.48 22.56
N ALA A 219 23.57 -6.28 23.75
CA ALA A 219 22.68 -7.25 24.37
C ALA A 219 21.37 -7.38 23.57
N LEU A 220 20.85 -6.27 23.05
CA LEU A 220 19.69 -6.29 22.16
C LEU A 220 20.00 -6.95 20.81
N LYS A 221 21.20 -6.71 20.25
CA LYS A 221 21.65 -7.42 19.04
C LYS A 221 21.64 -8.93 19.23
N ALA A 222 22.31 -9.41 20.28
CA ALA A 222 22.38 -10.83 20.59
C ALA A 222 20.99 -11.44 20.77
N ARG A 223 20.12 -10.76 21.54
CA ARG A 223 18.74 -11.19 21.74
C ARG A 223 17.94 -11.28 20.44
N TRP A 224 18.02 -10.29 19.56
CA TRP A 224 17.26 -10.27 18.31
C TRP A 224 17.82 -11.25 17.27
N LEU A 225 19.13 -11.52 17.27
CA LEU A 225 19.71 -12.63 16.52
C LEU A 225 19.19 -13.99 17.02
N ASP A 226 19.10 -14.18 18.33
CA ASP A 226 18.53 -15.40 18.92
C ASP A 226 17.05 -15.56 18.57
N ASP A 227 16.26 -14.47 18.61
CA ASP A 227 14.87 -14.46 18.17
C ASP A 227 14.75 -14.86 16.68
N LEU A 228 15.60 -14.33 15.80
CA LEU A 228 15.63 -14.67 14.38
C LEU A 228 16.02 -16.14 14.14
N ALA A 229 17.00 -16.63 14.90
CA ALA A 229 17.41 -18.03 14.84
C ALA A 229 16.32 -18.99 15.33
N ARG A 230 15.58 -18.61 16.39
CA ARG A 230 14.41 -19.35 16.85
C ARG A 230 13.33 -19.38 15.78
N LEU A 231 13.01 -18.23 15.18
CA LEU A 231 11.99 -18.13 14.14
C LEU A 231 12.30 -19.04 12.94
N ALA A 232 13.53 -19.00 12.42
CA ALA A 232 13.94 -19.85 11.29
C ALA A 232 13.87 -21.35 11.63
N ARG A 233 14.19 -21.74 12.87
CA ARG A 233 14.04 -23.14 13.33
C ARG A 233 12.59 -23.59 13.43
N SER A 234 11.68 -22.69 13.80
CA SER A 234 10.24 -22.99 13.88
C SER A 234 9.60 -23.18 12.51
N PHE A 235 10.18 -22.59 11.46
CA PHE A 235 9.67 -22.65 10.09
C PHE A 235 10.76 -23.10 9.11
N PRO A 236 11.26 -24.35 9.21
CA PRO A 236 12.42 -24.82 8.43
C PRO A 236 12.13 -24.90 6.92
N GLY A 237 10.86 -24.96 6.52
CA GLY A 237 10.43 -24.95 5.11
C GLY A 237 10.44 -23.56 4.45
N ASN A 238 10.53 -22.48 5.24
CA ASN A 238 10.63 -21.12 4.71
C ASN A 238 12.11 -20.78 4.46
N SER A 239 12.56 -20.96 3.21
CA SER A 239 13.95 -20.72 2.80
C SER A 239 14.39 -19.27 2.98
N GLU A 240 13.46 -18.32 2.88
CA GLU A 240 13.74 -16.89 3.02
C GLU A 240 14.20 -16.55 4.44
N LEU A 241 13.59 -17.13 5.48
CA LEU A 241 14.01 -16.90 6.87
C LEU A 241 15.43 -17.39 7.13
N ASN A 242 15.80 -18.53 6.51
CA ASN A 242 17.14 -19.07 6.62
C ASN A 242 18.18 -18.16 5.96
N GLU A 243 17.84 -17.56 4.82
CA GLU A 243 18.69 -16.60 4.14
C GLU A 243 18.83 -15.30 4.94
N ILE A 244 17.72 -14.74 5.44
CA ILE A 244 17.74 -13.55 6.30
C ILE A 244 18.62 -13.79 7.54
N ARG A 245 18.45 -14.95 8.20
CA ARG A 245 19.28 -15.35 9.36
C ARG A 245 20.76 -15.44 9.00
N ARG A 246 21.09 -16.05 7.86
CA ARG A 246 22.47 -16.21 7.40
C ARG A 246 23.13 -14.85 7.15
N VAL A 247 22.44 -13.95 6.44
CA VAL A 247 22.94 -12.59 6.17
C VAL A 247 23.11 -11.79 7.47
N ALA A 248 22.11 -11.85 8.37
CA ALA A 248 22.19 -11.15 9.66
C ALA A 248 23.37 -11.66 10.52
N GLY A 249 23.61 -12.97 10.55
CA GLY A 249 24.70 -13.56 11.34
C GLY A 249 26.11 -13.31 10.78
N ASN A 250 26.24 -13.02 9.49
CA ASN A 250 27.55 -12.75 8.86
C ASN A 250 28.00 -11.28 8.98
N ASN A 251 27.09 -10.38 9.35
CA ASN A 251 27.36 -8.94 9.46
C ASN A 251 27.83 -8.52 10.86
N PHE A 252 28.11 -9.47 11.76
CA PHE A 252 28.54 -9.28 13.15
C PHE A 252 29.58 -10.33 13.54
#